data_AF-A0A103Y1T8-F1
#
_entry.id   AF-A0A103Y1T8-F1
#
_cell.length_a   1.000
_cell.length_b   1.000
_cell.length_c   1.000
_cell.angle_alpha   90.00
_cell.angle_beta   90.00
_cell.angle_gamma   90.00
#
_symmetry.space_group_name_H-M   'P 1'
#
loop_
_entity.id
_entity.type
_entity.pdbx_description
1 polymer ?
#
loop_
_entity_poly.entity_id
_entity_poly.type
_entity_poly.pdbx_seq_one_letter_code
_entity_poly.pdbx_strand_id
1 'polypeptide(L)'
;MLNFYECAHLGINGEHILDEALVFTKTQLKRIVNNLEGNLAEQVKHALMRPFHRGMPMVEARLYFSNYKEECSRYDSLRKLGCAHFNYLRLLQKKELYIVSKSEFNALEQLPEYIKPFYKILLNVYAELEMQDGRSHFINAAKQAFERERGQSTTGVGAYMKTFRVSDEDVAIEEIMKMIESAWKDIKEGCLKPREVSMDVIAPILNLARMIDVVYKHDDGFTFPEKALKVYITLLFVDSAPVY
;
A
#
# COMPACT_ATOMS: atom_id res chain seq x y z
N MET A 1 -17.30 12.38 13.24
CA MET A 1 -17.01 10.93 13.35
C MET A 1 -15.81 10.53 12.48
N LEU A 2 -15.86 10.74 11.16
CA LEU A 2 -14.76 10.40 10.24
C LEU A 2 -13.41 11.05 10.63
N ASN A 3 -13.38 12.36 10.86
CA ASN A 3 -12.14 13.03 11.29
C ASN A 3 -11.59 12.46 12.60
N PHE A 4 -12.47 12.08 13.53
CA PHE A 4 -12.04 11.49 14.78
C PHE A 4 -11.45 10.09 14.59
N TYR A 5 -12.01 9.29 13.67
CA TYR A 5 -11.43 8.01 13.25
C TYR A 5 -10.01 8.18 12.69
N GLU A 6 -9.81 9.15 11.78
CA GLU A 6 -8.49 9.43 11.20
C GLU A 6 -7.48 9.89 12.27
N CYS A 7 -7.92 10.78 13.19
CA CYS A 7 -7.08 11.23 14.29
C CYS A 7 -6.75 10.13 15.30
N ALA A 8 -7.69 9.22 15.61
CA ALA A 8 -7.48 8.15 16.56
C ALA A 8 -6.33 7.21 16.14
N HIS A 9 -6.14 7.03 14.83
CA HIS A 9 -5.01 6.26 14.35
C HIS A 9 -3.64 6.95 14.52
N LEU A 10 -3.59 8.23 14.84
CA LEU A 10 -2.33 8.92 15.17
C LEU A 10 -1.83 8.59 16.57
N GLY A 11 -2.62 7.87 17.39
CA GLY A 11 -2.25 7.54 18.76
C GLY A 11 -0.94 6.76 18.86
N ILE A 12 -0.17 7.05 19.91
CA ILE A 12 1.13 6.42 20.22
C ILE A 12 1.01 5.42 21.38
N ASN A 13 2.12 4.79 21.75
CA ASN A 13 2.14 3.83 22.85
C ASN A 13 1.79 4.51 24.19
N GLY A 14 0.92 3.86 24.97
CA GLY A 14 0.38 4.40 26.22
C GLY A 14 -0.91 5.22 26.08
N GLU A 15 -1.32 5.60 24.86
CA GLU A 15 -2.57 6.34 24.62
C GLU A 15 -3.78 5.42 24.43
N HIS A 16 -4.12 4.64 25.46
CA HIS A 16 -5.21 3.65 25.41
C HIS A 16 -6.58 4.25 25.03
N ILE A 17 -6.81 5.52 25.38
CA ILE A 17 -8.05 6.24 25.00
C ILE A 17 -8.21 6.36 23.47
N LEU A 18 -7.10 6.46 22.72
CA LEU A 18 -7.15 6.54 21.26
C LEU A 18 -7.35 5.16 20.64
N ASP A 19 -6.90 4.08 21.29
CA ASP A 19 -7.24 2.72 20.89
C ASP A 19 -8.74 2.44 21.04
N GLU A 20 -9.31 2.82 22.18
CA GLU A 20 -10.76 2.73 22.42
C GLU A 20 -11.55 3.60 21.44
N ALA A 21 -11.10 4.83 21.20
CA ALA A 21 -11.70 5.72 20.21
C ALA A 21 -11.66 5.12 18.80
N LEU A 22 -10.56 4.46 18.43
CA LEU A 22 -10.45 3.81 17.13
C LEU A 22 -11.45 2.66 16.98
N VAL A 23 -11.60 1.81 18.01
CA VAL A 23 -12.60 0.73 18.01
C VAL A 23 -14.02 1.29 17.93
N PHE A 24 -14.33 2.30 18.73
CA PHE A 24 -15.64 2.94 18.77
C PHE A 24 -15.99 3.57 17.42
N THR A 25 -15.12 4.45 16.90
CA THR A 25 -15.35 5.18 15.65
C THR A 25 -15.44 4.23 14.46
N LYS A 26 -14.57 3.22 14.36
CA LYS A 26 -14.62 2.19 13.32
C LYS A 26 -15.96 1.43 13.32
N THR A 27 -16.45 1.07 14.51
CA THR A 27 -17.73 0.37 14.67
C THR A 27 -18.90 1.24 14.20
N GLN A 28 -18.92 2.52 14.59
CA GLN A 28 -19.97 3.44 14.16
C GLN A 28 -19.94 3.70 12.66
N LEU A 29 -18.74 3.94 12.09
CA LEU A 29 -18.59 4.17 10.65
C LEU A 29 -19.04 2.96 9.83
N LYS A 30 -18.66 1.74 10.22
CA LYS A 30 -19.13 0.50 9.57
C LYS A 30 -20.64 0.34 9.61
N ARG A 31 -21.30 0.79 10.68
CA ARG A 31 -22.76 0.70 10.82
C ARG A 31 -23.48 1.65 9.86
N ILE A 32 -22.95 2.84 9.66
CA ILE A 32 -23.63 3.89 8.87
C ILE A 32 -23.25 3.89 7.39
N VAL A 33 -22.10 3.31 7.00
CA VAL A 33 -21.53 3.47 5.65
C VAL A 33 -22.46 3.05 4.51
N ASN A 34 -23.30 2.04 4.73
CA ASN A 34 -24.26 1.56 3.71
C ASN A 34 -25.49 2.47 3.55
N ASN A 35 -25.71 3.39 4.50
CA ASN A 35 -26.81 4.36 4.48
C ASN A 35 -26.33 5.77 4.08
N LEU A 36 -25.04 5.94 3.80
CA LEU A 36 -24.47 7.19 3.30
C LEU A 36 -24.56 7.22 1.78
N GLU A 37 -24.75 8.41 1.22
CA GLU A 37 -24.77 8.64 -0.22
C GLU A 37 -23.72 9.69 -0.64
N GLY A 38 -23.38 9.69 -1.92
CA GLY A 38 -22.44 10.64 -2.53
C GLY A 38 -21.01 10.57 -1.97
N ASN A 39 -20.31 11.71 -2.02
CA ASN A 39 -18.89 11.82 -1.67
C ASN A 39 -18.60 11.35 -0.24
N LEU A 40 -19.49 11.60 0.72
CA LEU A 40 -19.28 11.20 2.10
C LEU A 40 -19.24 9.68 2.27
N ALA A 41 -20.04 8.93 1.48
CA ALA A 41 -20.00 7.48 1.49
C ALA A 41 -18.65 6.96 0.97
N GLU A 42 -18.12 7.56 -0.10
CA GLU A 42 -16.81 7.21 -0.66
C GLU A 42 -15.68 7.53 0.32
N GLN A 43 -15.72 8.69 0.98
CA GLN A 43 -14.75 9.07 2.00
C GLN A 43 -14.73 8.09 3.17
N VAL A 44 -15.90 7.69 3.68
CA VAL A 44 -16.01 6.73 4.79
C VAL A 44 -15.56 5.33 4.35
N LYS A 45 -15.94 4.88 3.14
CA LYS A 45 -15.47 3.59 2.59
C LYS A 45 -13.95 3.57 2.45
N HIS A 46 -13.38 4.65 1.91
CA HIS A 46 -11.93 4.79 1.75
C HIS A 46 -11.22 4.76 3.10
N ALA A 47 -11.64 5.57 4.08
CA ALA A 47 -11.03 5.59 5.41
C ALA A 47 -11.12 4.23 6.12
N LEU A 48 -12.27 3.56 6.06
CA LEU A 48 -12.46 2.21 6.64
C LEU A 48 -11.61 1.16 5.94
N MET A 49 -11.41 1.29 4.62
CA MET A 49 -10.50 0.46 3.86
C MET A 49 -9.06 0.74 4.27
N ARG A 50 -8.64 2.01 4.33
CA ARG A 50 -7.29 2.42 4.75
C ARG A 50 -7.32 3.85 5.29
N PRO A 51 -6.77 4.10 6.48
CA PRO A 51 -6.67 5.44 6.99
C PRO A 51 -5.54 6.21 6.31
N PHE A 52 -5.71 7.52 6.19
CA PHE A 52 -4.86 8.40 5.37
C PHE A 52 -3.37 8.28 5.71
N HIS A 53 -3.03 8.25 6.99
CA HIS A 53 -1.64 8.29 7.48
C HIS A 53 -0.84 6.99 7.21
N ARG A 54 -1.52 5.87 6.89
CA ARG A 54 -0.88 4.60 6.44
C ARG A 54 -0.85 4.44 4.92
N GLY A 55 -1.55 5.30 4.18
CA GLY A 55 -1.52 5.29 2.72
C GLY A 55 -0.25 5.91 2.15
N MET A 56 0.03 5.61 0.88
CA MET A 56 1.10 6.28 0.15
C MET A 56 0.71 7.74 -0.12
N PRO A 57 1.53 8.75 0.26
CA PRO A 57 1.12 10.16 0.23
C PRO A 57 0.56 10.63 -1.12
N MET A 58 1.19 10.25 -2.23
CA MET A 58 0.75 10.65 -3.57
C MET A 58 -0.56 9.98 -4.00
N VAL A 59 -0.78 8.73 -3.60
CA VAL A 59 -2.06 8.02 -3.84
C VAL A 59 -3.16 8.68 -3.03
N GLU A 60 -2.93 8.88 -1.74
CA GLU A 60 -3.91 9.50 -0.84
C GLU A 60 -4.23 10.93 -1.27
N ALA A 61 -3.24 11.70 -1.71
CA ALA A 61 -3.47 13.03 -2.26
C ALA A 61 -4.36 12.97 -3.53
N ARG A 62 -4.10 12.04 -4.46
CA ARG A 62 -4.94 11.87 -5.66
C ARG A 62 -6.37 11.48 -5.30
N LEU A 63 -6.54 10.52 -4.39
CA LEU A 63 -7.85 10.08 -3.91
C LEU A 63 -8.58 11.19 -3.17
N TYR A 64 -7.88 12.00 -2.38
CA TYR A 64 -8.45 13.16 -1.71
C TYR A 64 -9.02 14.16 -2.73
N PHE A 65 -8.28 14.49 -3.79
CA PHE A 65 -8.77 15.39 -4.84
C PHE A 65 -10.02 14.86 -5.55
N SER A 66 -10.14 13.55 -5.71
CA SER A 66 -11.34 12.91 -6.29
C SER A 66 -12.51 12.88 -5.31
N ASN A 67 -12.29 12.39 -4.09
CA ASN A 67 -13.33 12.13 -3.08
C ASN A 67 -13.83 13.41 -2.39
N TYR A 68 -13.03 14.48 -2.40
CA TYR A 68 -13.35 15.79 -1.81
C TYR A 68 -13.49 16.87 -2.88
N LYS A 69 -13.88 16.49 -4.11
CA LYS A 69 -13.97 17.39 -5.27
C LYS A 69 -14.81 18.64 -5.02
N GLU A 70 -15.94 18.52 -4.32
CA GLU A 70 -16.83 19.64 -3.97
C GLU A 70 -16.21 20.63 -2.96
N GLU A 71 -15.32 20.15 -2.09
CA GLU A 71 -14.59 21.02 -1.16
C GLU A 71 -13.43 21.68 -1.89
N CYS A 72 -12.69 20.91 -2.69
CA CYS A 72 -11.61 21.40 -3.53
C CYS A 72 -12.08 22.43 -4.56
N SER A 73 -13.30 22.32 -5.09
CA SER A 73 -13.86 23.26 -6.07
C SER A 73 -14.12 24.66 -5.51
N ARG A 74 -14.21 24.81 -4.18
CA ARG A 74 -14.34 26.13 -3.53
C ARG A 74 -13.11 27.01 -3.70
N TYR A 75 -11.96 26.40 -4.00
CA TYR A 75 -10.67 27.06 -4.12
C TYR A 75 -10.06 26.80 -5.49
N ASP A 76 -10.57 27.48 -6.52
CA ASP A 76 -10.16 27.27 -7.90
C ASP A 76 -8.63 27.34 -8.11
N SER A 77 -7.94 28.26 -7.44
CA SER A 77 -6.48 28.36 -7.53
C SER A 77 -5.78 27.11 -6.99
N LEU A 78 -6.20 26.61 -5.83
CA LEU A 78 -5.61 25.40 -5.23
C LEU A 78 -5.93 24.16 -6.06
N ARG A 79 -7.16 24.09 -6.59
CA ARG A 79 -7.58 23.00 -7.47
C ARG A 79 -6.77 22.95 -8.76
N LYS A 80 -6.59 24.10 -9.44
CA LYS A 80 -5.77 24.23 -10.65
C LYS A 80 -4.31 23.88 -10.36
N LEU A 81 -3.75 24.40 -9.26
CA LEU A 81 -2.37 24.10 -8.85
C LEU A 81 -2.19 22.61 -8.58
N GLY A 82 -3.09 21.98 -7.83
CA GLY A 82 -3.05 20.54 -7.55
C GLY A 82 -3.13 19.69 -8.82
N CYS A 83 -4.09 19.99 -9.71
CA CYS A 83 -4.21 19.29 -11.00
C CYS A 83 -2.95 19.43 -11.86
N ALA A 84 -2.41 20.65 -11.97
CA ALA A 84 -1.18 20.91 -12.71
C ALA A 84 0.01 20.15 -12.11
N HIS A 85 0.14 20.17 -10.78
CA HIS A 85 1.20 19.47 -10.06
C HIS A 85 1.15 17.96 -10.28
N PHE A 86 -0.02 17.33 -10.17
CA PHE A 86 -0.14 15.90 -10.43
C PHE A 86 0.16 15.53 -11.88
N ASN A 87 -0.30 16.33 -12.84
CA ASN A 87 -0.03 16.07 -14.26
C ASN A 87 1.46 16.25 -14.58
N TYR A 88 2.12 17.26 -13.99
CA TYR A 88 3.57 17.43 -14.10
C TYR A 88 4.33 16.24 -13.52
N LEU A 89 4.04 15.83 -12.28
CA LEU A 89 4.69 14.68 -11.64
C LEU A 89 4.47 13.39 -12.42
N ARG A 90 3.25 13.14 -12.91
CA ARG A 90 2.95 11.98 -13.76
C ARG A 90 3.84 11.97 -15.00
N LEU A 91 3.98 13.10 -15.70
CA LEU A 91 4.83 13.18 -16.89
C LEU A 91 6.31 12.91 -16.57
N LEU A 92 6.82 13.49 -15.48
CA LEU A 92 8.18 13.26 -15.00
C LEU A 92 8.40 11.77 -14.67
N GLN A 93 7.51 11.19 -13.88
CA GLN A 93 7.57 9.79 -13.46
C GLN A 93 7.43 8.82 -14.64
N LYS A 94 6.62 9.14 -15.67
CA LYS A 94 6.56 8.34 -16.90
C LYS A 94 7.90 8.35 -17.65
N LYS A 95 8.62 9.48 -17.65
CA LYS A 95 9.95 9.57 -18.25
C LYS A 95 10.97 8.75 -17.45
N GLU A 96 10.93 8.84 -16.12
CA GLU A 96 11.78 8.03 -15.23
C GLU A 96 11.50 6.53 -15.42
N LEU A 97 10.23 6.13 -15.45
CA LEU A 97 9.82 4.74 -15.70
C LEU A 97 10.27 4.26 -17.08
N TYR A 98 10.22 5.12 -18.10
CA TYR A 98 10.76 4.79 -19.42
C TYR A 98 12.27 4.53 -19.35
N ILE A 99 13.02 5.34 -18.60
CA ILE A 99 14.47 5.14 -18.42
C ILE A 99 14.74 3.84 -17.67
N VAL A 100 14.04 3.59 -16.56
CA VAL A 100 14.21 2.37 -15.74
C VAL A 100 13.85 1.13 -16.55
N SER A 101 12.68 1.11 -17.19
CA SER A 101 12.25 -0.04 -18.02
C SER A 101 13.22 -0.27 -19.17
N LYS A 102 13.68 0.79 -19.86
CA LYS A 102 14.72 0.65 -20.90
C LYS A 102 16.03 0.10 -20.33
N SER A 103 16.47 0.56 -19.17
CA SER A 103 17.66 0.03 -18.48
C SER A 103 17.49 -1.43 -18.06
N GLU A 104 16.30 -1.85 -17.68
CA GLU A 104 15.97 -3.26 -17.35
C GLU A 104 15.95 -4.15 -18.59
N PHE A 105 15.40 -3.65 -19.71
CA PHE A 105 15.53 -4.31 -21.01
C PHE A 105 16.99 -4.42 -21.47
N ASN A 106 17.78 -3.36 -21.25
CA ASN A 106 19.21 -3.40 -21.54
C ASN A 106 19.98 -4.31 -20.56
N ALA A 107 19.49 -4.48 -19.32
CA ALA A 107 20.08 -5.43 -18.37
C ALA A 107 19.95 -6.87 -18.90
N LEU A 108 18.84 -7.19 -19.59
CA LEU A 108 18.65 -8.46 -20.30
C LEU A 108 19.73 -8.68 -21.37
N GLU A 109 20.18 -7.62 -22.05
CA GLU A 109 21.28 -7.68 -23.02
C GLU A 109 22.64 -7.90 -22.33
N GLN A 110 22.81 -7.39 -21.12
CA GLN A 110 24.02 -7.50 -20.29
C GLN A 110 24.11 -8.81 -19.49
N LEU A 111 23.03 -9.58 -19.39
CA LEU A 111 23.06 -10.89 -18.74
C LEU A 111 23.99 -11.85 -19.51
N PRO A 112 24.70 -12.76 -18.84
CA PRO A 112 25.41 -13.84 -19.51
C PRO A 112 24.47 -14.67 -20.41
N GLU A 113 24.94 -15.09 -21.59
CA GLU A 113 24.11 -15.79 -22.60
C GLU A 113 23.39 -17.04 -22.06
N TYR A 114 23.95 -17.72 -21.05
CA TYR A 114 23.31 -18.89 -20.44
C TYR A 114 22.13 -18.54 -19.51
N ILE A 115 22.00 -17.29 -19.05
CA ILE A 115 20.92 -16.83 -18.15
C ILE A 115 19.75 -16.25 -18.95
N LYS A 116 20.02 -15.64 -20.12
CA LYS A 116 19.01 -15.00 -20.96
C LYS A 116 17.81 -15.91 -21.32
N PRO A 117 17.97 -17.23 -21.63
CA PRO A 117 16.84 -18.11 -21.89
C PRO A 117 15.92 -18.29 -20.69
N PHE A 118 16.48 -18.41 -19.48
CA PHE A 118 15.71 -18.56 -18.25
C PHE A 118 14.94 -17.28 -17.90
N TYR A 119 15.58 -16.12 -18.05
CA TYR A 119 14.94 -14.82 -17.81
C TYR A 119 13.83 -14.53 -18.85
N LYS A 120 14.03 -14.90 -20.12
CA LYS A 120 12.98 -14.84 -21.17
C LYS A 120 11.82 -15.78 -20.89
N ILE A 121 12.08 -17.01 -20.45
CA ILE A 121 11.01 -17.95 -20.05
C ILE A 121 10.22 -17.37 -18.88
N LEU A 122 10.90 -16.79 -17.88
CA LEU A 122 10.24 -16.16 -16.73
C LEU A 122 9.33 -15.01 -17.18
N LEU A 123 9.84 -14.09 -18.01
CA LEU A 123 9.08 -12.95 -18.53
C LEU A 123 7.93 -13.38 -19.44
N ASN A 124 8.11 -14.40 -20.27
CA ASN A 124 7.05 -14.94 -21.13
C ASN A 124 5.96 -15.61 -20.29
N VAL A 125 6.32 -16.33 -19.22
CA VAL A 125 5.36 -16.88 -18.26
C VAL A 125 4.58 -15.74 -17.59
N TYR A 126 5.24 -14.65 -17.16
CA TYR A 126 4.54 -13.47 -16.62
C TYR A 126 3.61 -12.81 -17.65
N ALA A 127 4.04 -12.70 -18.92
CA ALA A 127 3.24 -12.10 -20.00
C ALA A 127 2.05 -12.99 -20.44
N GLU A 128 2.20 -14.31 -20.39
CA GLU A 128 1.13 -15.28 -20.66
C GLU A 128 0.09 -15.33 -19.52
N LEU A 129 0.52 -15.03 -18.28
CA LEU A 129 -0.35 -14.90 -17.11
C LEU A 129 -1.22 -13.62 -17.14
N GLU A 130 -0.78 -12.57 -17.83
CA GLU A 130 -1.55 -11.32 -18.00
C GLU A 130 -2.65 -11.42 -19.09
N MET A 131 -2.67 -12.49 -19.90
CA MET A 131 -3.53 -12.57 -21.10
C MET A 131 -4.76 -13.50 -20.99
N GLN A 132 -4.99 -14.23 -19.89
CA GLN A 132 -6.23 -15.00 -19.74
C GLN A 132 -6.86 -14.95 -18.35
N ASP A 133 -8.08 -14.41 -18.34
CA ASP A 133 -9.01 -14.31 -17.23
C ASP A 133 -9.34 -15.69 -16.63
N GLY A 134 -9.30 -15.77 -15.30
CA GLY A 134 -9.88 -16.86 -14.52
C GLY A 134 -9.02 -18.12 -14.35
N ARG A 135 -8.02 -18.10 -13.44
CA ARG A 135 -7.57 -19.33 -12.75
C ARG A 135 -6.69 -19.09 -11.50
N SER A 136 -7.34 -18.69 -10.41
CA SER A 136 -6.78 -18.57 -9.03
C SER A 136 -6.03 -19.82 -8.53
N HIS A 137 -6.36 -21.02 -9.04
CA HIS A 137 -5.75 -22.28 -8.59
C HIS A 137 -4.31 -22.51 -9.04
N PHE A 138 -3.93 -22.05 -10.24
CA PHE A 138 -2.58 -22.31 -10.78
C PHE A 138 -1.53 -21.39 -10.14
N ILE A 139 -1.94 -20.18 -9.78
CA ILE A 139 -1.14 -19.20 -9.04
C ILE A 139 -0.73 -19.75 -7.67
N ASN A 140 -1.68 -20.33 -6.92
CA ASN A 140 -1.39 -20.92 -5.61
C ASN A 140 -0.45 -22.14 -5.72
N ALA A 141 -0.58 -22.94 -6.78
CA ALA A 141 0.31 -24.07 -7.02
C ALA A 141 1.75 -23.63 -7.37
N ALA A 142 1.90 -22.59 -8.18
CA ALA A 142 3.21 -22.03 -8.53
C ALA A 142 3.89 -21.36 -7.32
N LYS A 143 3.13 -20.62 -6.50
CA LYS A 143 3.61 -20.07 -5.22
C LYS A 143 4.10 -21.18 -4.28
N GLN A 144 3.30 -22.24 -4.12
CA GLN A 144 3.68 -23.39 -3.29
C GLN A 144 4.90 -24.15 -3.84
N ALA A 145 5.05 -24.26 -5.16
CA ALA A 145 6.20 -24.89 -5.79
C ALA A 145 7.48 -24.06 -5.58
N PHE A 146 7.40 -22.74 -5.72
CA PHE A 146 8.52 -21.82 -5.49
C PHE A 146 8.94 -21.77 -4.01
N GLU A 147 7.97 -21.80 -3.07
CA GLU A 147 8.27 -21.91 -1.64
C GLU A 147 8.83 -23.28 -1.24
N ARG A 148 8.47 -24.37 -1.94
CA ARG A 148 9.08 -25.70 -1.75
C ARG A 148 10.53 -25.76 -2.28
N GLU A 149 10.82 -25.12 -3.42
CA GLU A 149 12.16 -25.11 -4.02
C GLU A 149 13.20 -24.30 -3.22
N ARG A 150 12.79 -23.26 -2.48
CA ARG A 150 13.71 -22.53 -1.57
C ARG A 150 14.10 -23.34 -0.32
N GLY A 151 13.54 -24.53 -0.13
CA GLY A 151 13.50 -25.20 1.17
C GLY A 151 12.62 -24.42 2.15
N GLN A 152 12.07 -25.06 3.18
CA GLN A 152 11.35 -24.37 4.26
C GLN A 152 12.31 -23.42 5.01
N SER A 153 12.56 -22.24 4.45
CA SER A 153 12.92 -21.06 5.21
C SER A 153 11.70 -20.79 6.09
N THR A 154 11.79 -21.05 7.39
CA THR A 154 10.69 -20.85 8.34
C THR A 154 10.04 -19.49 8.11
N THR A 155 8.74 -19.46 7.83
CA THR A 155 7.96 -18.22 7.70
C THR A 155 8.06 -17.41 8.98
N GLY A 156 7.77 -16.10 8.94
CA GLY A 156 7.76 -15.27 10.15
C GLY A 156 6.85 -15.83 11.24
N VAL A 157 5.68 -16.35 10.85
CA VAL A 157 4.74 -17.05 11.75
C VAL A 157 5.34 -18.33 12.30
N GLY A 158 5.92 -19.18 11.45
CA GLY A 158 6.58 -20.42 11.89
C GLY A 158 7.77 -20.18 12.82
N ALA A 159 8.54 -19.11 12.59
CA ALA A 159 9.62 -18.69 13.48
C ALA A 159 9.09 -18.21 14.84
N TYR A 160 8.00 -17.44 14.85
CA TYR A 160 7.32 -17.00 16.07
C TYR A 160 6.80 -18.20 16.88
N MET A 161 6.02 -19.08 16.24
CA MET A 161 5.48 -20.30 16.84
C MET A 161 6.57 -21.17 17.46
N LYS A 162 7.68 -21.37 16.74
CA LYS A 162 8.82 -22.14 17.24
C LYS A 162 9.50 -21.49 18.46
N THR A 163 9.68 -20.17 18.42
CA THR A 163 10.39 -19.42 19.46
C THR A 163 9.57 -19.33 20.75
N PHE A 164 8.28 -19.00 20.62
CA PHE A 164 7.37 -18.79 21.76
C PHE A 164 6.55 -20.04 22.10
N ARG A 165 6.79 -21.16 21.42
CA ARG A 165 6.09 -22.45 21.61
C ARG A 165 4.57 -22.34 21.47
N VAL A 166 4.12 -21.49 20.56
CA VAL A 166 2.70 -21.34 20.21
C VAL A 166 2.34 -22.39 19.19
N SER A 167 1.37 -23.25 19.49
CA SER A 167 0.91 -24.31 18.59
C SER A 167 -0.18 -23.87 17.62
N ASP A 168 -0.89 -22.80 17.96
CA ASP A 168 -2.01 -22.25 17.19
C ASP A 168 -1.52 -21.12 16.27
N GLU A 169 -1.71 -21.29 14.97
CA GLU A 169 -1.27 -20.33 13.95
C GLU A 169 -2.04 -19.00 14.04
N ASP A 170 -3.34 -19.05 14.33
CA ASP A 170 -4.18 -17.85 14.43
C ASP A 170 -3.76 -16.98 15.62
N VAL A 171 -3.40 -17.62 16.75
CA VAL A 171 -2.83 -16.92 17.91
C VAL A 171 -1.49 -16.27 17.57
N ALA A 172 -0.63 -16.98 16.83
CA ALA A 172 0.65 -16.42 16.40
C ALA A 172 0.47 -15.22 15.44
N ILE A 173 -0.48 -15.31 14.50
CA ILE A 173 -0.82 -14.21 13.59
C ILE A 173 -1.36 -13.01 14.39
N GLU A 174 -2.27 -13.23 15.34
CA GLU A 174 -2.83 -12.15 16.16
C GLU A 174 -1.73 -11.39 16.93
N GLU A 175 -0.80 -12.11 17.55
CA GLU A 175 0.32 -11.50 18.27
C GLU A 175 1.29 -10.75 17.34
N ILE A 176 1.59 -11.30 16.16
CA ILE A 176 2.39 -10.59 15.15
C ILE A 176 1.69 -9.31 14.71
N MET A 177 0.36 -9.33 14.52
CA MET A 177 -0.39 -8.14 14.16
C MET A 177 -0.35 -7.09 15.28
N LYS A 178 -0.43 -7.49 16.56
CA LYS A 178 -0.22 -6.57 17.70
C LYS A 178 1.18 -5.96 17.69
N MET A 179 2.20 -6.74 17.38
CA MET A 179 3.58 -6.23 17.24
C MET A 179 3.70 -5.19 16.12
N ILE A 180 3.06 -5.43 14.97
CA ILE A 180 3.02 -4.48 13.84
C ILE A 180 2.31 -3.18 14.26
N GLU A 181 1.18 -3.28 14.95
CA GLU A 181 0.44 -2.12 15.45
C GLU A 181 1.27 -1.31 16.45
N SER A 182 1.99 -1.98 17.36
CA SER A 182 2.94 -1.34 18.28
C SER A 182 4.09 -0.65 17.54
N ALA A 183 4.68 -1.29 16.54
CA ALA A 183 5.75 -0.71 15.74
C ALA A 183 5.28 0.55 14.97
N TRP A 184 4.05 0.54 14.47
CA TRP A 184 3.45 1.75 13.88
C TRP A 184 3.32 2.89 14.88
N LYS A 185 2.98 2.60 16.15
CA LYS A 185 2.94 3.60 17.23
C LYS A 185 4.32 4.17 17.52
N ASP A 186 5.35 3.33 17.56
CA ASP A 186 6.75 3.77 17.74
C ASP A 186 7.21 4.68 16.59
N ILE A 187 6.90 4.32 15.34
CA ILE A 187 7.20 5.14 14.16
C ILE A 187 6.56 6.53 14.29
N LYS A 188 5.29 6.60 14.69
CA LYS A 188 4.57 7.87 14.87
C LYS A 188 5.20 8.70 15.98
N GLU A 189 5.50 8.09 17.12
CA GLU A 189 6.15 8.76 18.24
C GLU A 189 7.53 9.32 17.84
N GLY A 190 8.34 8.55 17.12
CA GLY A 190 9.62 8.99 16.58
C GLY A 190 9.50 10.14 15.57
N CYS A 191 8.38 10.24 14.86
CA CYS A 191 8.09 11.35 13.95
C CYS A 191 7.61 12.63 14.66
N LEU A 192 7.17 12.55 15.92
CA LEU A 192 6.63 13.68 16.69
C LEU A 192 7.68 14.32 17.62
N LYS A 193 8.61 13.54 18.15
CA LYS A 193 9.65 14.03 19.07
C LYS A 193 10.63 14.99 18.36
N PRO A 194 11.31 15.88 19.10
CA PRO A 194 12.47 16.60 18.57
C PRO A 194 13.48 15.59 18.01
N ARG A 195 13.92 15.81 16.77
CA ARG A 195 14.75 14.86 16.04
C ARG A 195 16.14 15.41 15.85
N GLU A 196 17.13 14.53 16.02
CA GLU A 196 18.53 14.80 15.68
C GLU A 196 18.77 14.74 14.16
N VAL A 197 17.89 14.05 13.43
CA VAL A 197 18.01 13.78 11.99
C VAL A 197 16.85 14.42 11.22
N SER A 198 17.16 14.97 10.03
CA SER A 198 16.17 15.60 9.14
C SER A 198 15.07 14.62 8.70
N MET A 199 13.88 15.17 8.45
CA MET A 199 12.78 14.44 7.80
C MET A 199 13.13 13.93 6.40
N ASP A 200 14.13 14.50 5.74
CA ASP A 200 14.60 14.03 4.43
C ASP A 200 15.14 12.59 4.49
N VAL A 201 15.66 12.17 5.65
CA VAL A 201 16.15 10.80 5.88
C VAL A 201 15.03 9.88 6.39
N ILE A 202 14.11 10.41 7.20
CA ILE A 202 13.04 9.63 7.84
C ILE A 202 11.88 9.36 6.87
N ALA A 203 11.53 10.33 6.01
CA ALA A 203 10.39 10.22 5.11
C ALA A 203 10.50 9.03 4.15
N PRO A 204 11.67 8.71 3.54
CA PRO A 204 11.84 7.48 2.76
C PRO A 204 11.54 6.20 3.55
N ILE A 205 12.00 6.11 4.80
CA ILE A 205 11.78 4.94 5.67
C ILE A 205 10.29 4.78 5.98
N LEU A 206 9.63 5.89 6.36
CA LEU A 206 8.20 5.91 6.61
C LEU A 206 7.40 5.54 5.34
N ASN A 207 7.80 6.04 4.18
CA ASN A 207 7.15 5.74 2.92
C ASN A 207 7.37 4.28 2.49
N LEU A 208 8.49 3.66 2.84
CA LEU A 208 8.70 2.23 2.66
C LEU A 208 7.74 1.41 3.54
N ALA A 209 7.60 1.76 4.81
CA ALA A 209 6.64 1.11 5.71
C ALA A 209 5.19 1.24 5.18
N ARG A 210 4.82 2.42 4.69
CA ARG A 210 3.51 2.65 4.03
C ARG A 210 3.36 1.80 2.78
N MET A 211 4.39 1.69 1.94
CA MET A 211 4.32 0.87 0.74
C MET A 211 4.09 -0.60 1.09
N ILE A 212 4.79 -1.14 2.09
CA ILE A 212 4.62 -2.52 2.55
C ILE A 212 3.19 -2.74 3.07
N ASP A 213 2.70 -1.85 3.95
CA ASP A 213 1.31 -1.91 4.45
C ASP A 213 0.28 -1.78 3.32
N VAL A 214 0.62 -1.05 2.26
CA VAL A 214 -0.25 -0.88 1.09
C VAL A 214 -0.33 -2.13 0.23
N VAL A 215 0.83 -2.67 -0.15
CA VAL A 215 0.97 -3.76 -1.09
C VAL A 215 0.53 -5.10 -0.48
N TYR A 216 0.80 -5.33 0.81
CA TYR A 216 0.59 -6.62 1.47
C TYR A 216 -0.63 -6.68 2.39
N LYS A 217 -1.52 -5.70 2.33
CA LYS A 217 -2.65 -5.58 3.27
C LYS A 217 -3.58 -6.80 3.33
N HIS A 218 -3.84 -7.39 2.17
CA HIS A 218 -4.84 -8.45 2.01
C HIS A 218 -4.26 -9.72 1.41
N ASP A 219 -3.22 -9.59 0.58
CA ASP A 219 -2.56 -10.69 -0.13
C ASP A 219 -1.18 -10.19 -0.62
N ASP A 220 -0.45 -11.04 -1.33
CA ASP A 220 0.77 -10.68 -2.05
C ASP A 220 0.47 -9.81 -3.27
N GLY A 221 0.18 -8.53 -3.02
CA GLY A 221 -0.13 -7.54 -4.05
C GLY A 221 1.08 -7.07 -4.86
N PHE A 222 2.29 -7.55 -4.54
CA PHE A 222 3.48 -7.30 -5.33
C PHE A 222 3.56 -8.32 -6.47
N THR A 223 3.46 -9.61 -6.13
CA THR A 223 3.48 -10.70 -7.11
C THR A 223 2.18 -10.78 -7.91
N PHE A 224 1.04 -10.45 -7.29
CA PHE A 224 -0.30 -10.44 -7.91
C PHE A 224 -0.90 -9.04 -7.88
N PRO A 225 -0.43 -8.13 -8.77
CA PRO A 225 -0.73 -6.71 -8.68
C PRO A 225 -2.17 -6.35 -9.01
N GLU A 226 -2.96 -7.25 -9.61
CA GLU A 226 -4.27 -6.98 -10.20
C GLU A 226 -5.27 -6.40 -9.21
N LYS A 227 -5.20 -6.82 -7.93
CA LYS A 227 -6.16 -6.44 -6.90
C LYS A 227 -5.83 -5.12 -6.19
N ALA A 228 -4.56 -4.74 -6.11
CA ALA A 228 -4.11 -3.61 -5.30
C ALA A 228 -3.17 -2.67 -6.07
N LEU A 229 -2.00 -3.16 -6.46
CA LEU A 229 -0.95 -2.34 -7.04
C LEU A 229 -1.34 -1.76 -8.42
N LYS A 230 -2.08 -2.52 -9.23
CA LYS A 230 -2.59 -2.09 -10.55
C LYS A 230 -3.45 -0.83 -10.45
N VAL A 231 -4.31 -0.74 -9.43
CA VAL A 231 -5.14 0.45 -9.19
C VAL A 231 -4.27 1.67 -8.94
N TYR A 232 -3.24 1.54 -8.10
CA TYR A 232 -2.34 2.65 -7.80
C TYR A 232 -1.44 3.03 -8.97
N ILE A 233 -0.93 2.05 -9.72
CA ILE A 233 -0.17 2.31 -10.95
C ILE A 233 -1.03 3.07 -11.96
N THR A 234 -2.28 2.64 -12.14
CA THR A 234 -3.22 3.31 -13.05
C THR A 234 -3.49 4.73 -12.59
N LEU A 235 -3.83 4.91 -11.32
CA LEU A 235 -4.13 6.22 -10.73
C LEU A 235 -2.94 7.19 -10.78
N LEU A 236 -1.70 6.73 -10.64
CA LEU A 236 -0.52 7.62 -10.59
C LEU A 236 0.11 7.86 -11.96
N PHE A 237 0.23 6.83 -12.79
CA PHE A 237 1.03 6.86 -14.01
C PHE A 237 0.17 6.89 -15.28
N VAL A 238 -1.07 6.37 -15.24
CA VAL A 238 -1.92 6.22 -16.42
C VAL A 238 -3.00 7.30 -16.49
N ASP A 239 -3.69 7.60 -15.41
CA ASP A 239 -4.78 8.58 -15.43
C ASP A 239 -4.26 10.02 -15.32
N SER A 240 -4.80 10.94 -16.11
CA SER A 240 -4.59 12.38 -15.88
C SER A 240 -5.48 12.90 -14.77
N ALA A 241 -4.98 13.83 -13.96
CA ALA A 241 -5.90 14.66 -13.19
C ALA A 241 -6.75 15.49 -14.17
N PRO A 242 -8.06 15.68 -13.91
CA PRO A 242 -8.90 16.46 -14.81
C PRO A 242 -8.35 17.88 -14.93
N VAL A 243 -8.20 18.35 -16.16
CA VAL A 243 -7.78 19.72 -16.47
C VAL A 243 -9.04 20.57 -16.60
N TYR A 244 -9.12 21.67 -15.87
CA TYR A 244 -10.28 22.56 -15.81
C TYR A 244 -9.87 24.00 -16.09
#